data_AF-A0A4R9PF14-F1
#
_entry.id   AF-A0A4R9PF14-F1
#
_cell.length_a   1.000
_cell.length_b   1.000
_cell.length_c   1.000
_cell.angle_alpha   90.00
_cell.angle_beta   90.00
_cell.angle_gamma   90.00
#
_symmetry.space_group_name_H-M   'P 1'
#
loop_
_entity.id
_entity.type
_entity.pdbx_description
1 polymer ?
#
loop_
_entity_poly.entity_id
_entity_poly.type
_entity_poly.pdbx_seq_one_letter_code
_entity_poly.pdbx_strand_id
1 'polypeptide(L)' 'MATSWQLSGSYFENCNCDVVCPCLVSTNAQLTSKPTQGVCDVALVFHIDKGNYGDVRL' A
#
# COMPACT_ATOMS: atom_id res chain seq x y z
N MET A 1 21.12 0.95 -18.02
CA MET A 1 20.86 1.18 -16.58
C MET A 1 19.43 1.65 -16.44
N ALA A 2 18.66 1.14 -15.48
CA ALA A 2 17.30 1.62 -15.24
C ALA A 2 17.34 3.04 -14.64
N THR A 3 16.40 3.90 -15.03
CA THR A 3 16.27 5.24 -14.44
C THR A 3 15.95 5.14 -12.96
N SER A 4 16.67 5.89 -12.12
CA SER A 4 16.41 5.93 -10.68
C SER A 4 15.04 6.57 -10.41
N TRP A 5 14.27 5.96 -9.50
CA TRP A 5 12.94 6.42 -9.13
C TRP A 5 12.70 6.20 -7.64
N GLN A 6 12.17 7.22 -6.96
CA GLN A 6 11.84 7.19 -5.54
C GLN A 6 10.65 8.10 -5.25
N LEU A 7 9.74 7.64 -4.39
CA LEU A 7 8.68 8.44 -3.78
C LEU A 7 8.78 8.36 -2.25
N SER A 8 8.35 9.42 -1.58
CA SER A 8 8.10 9.42 -0.13
C SER A 8 6.79 10.13 0.17
N GLY A 9 6.04 9.58 1.11
CA GLY A 9 4.83 10.20 1.59
C GLY A 9 4.06 9.28 2.52
N SER A 10 2.77 9.53 2.64
CA SER A 10 1.85 8.72 3.44
C SER A 10 0.98 7.86 2.53
N TYR A 11 0.62 6.68 2.99
CA TYR A 11 -0.41 5.88 2.35
C TYR A 11 -1.53 5.60 3.35
N PHE A 12 -2.73 5.43 2.81
CA PHE A 12 -3.91 5.06 3.56
C PHE A 12 -4.54 3.86 2.86
N GLU A 13 -4.94 2.87 3.64
CA GLU A 13 -5.62 1.70 3.13
C GLU A 13 -6.87 1.38 3.96
N ASN A 14 -7.92 0.95 3.29
CA ASN A 14 -9.11 0.43 3.94
C ASN A 14 -9.61 -0.80 3.18
N CYS A 15 -9.85 -1.89 3.89
CA CYS A 15 -10.40 -3.14 3.35
C CYS A 15 -11.81 -3.39 3.88
N ASN A 16 -12.52 -4.32 3.23
CA ASN A 16 -13.85 -4.80 3.62
C ASN A 16 -13.86 -5.84 4.76
N CYS A 17 -12.79 -5.99 5.55
CA CYS A 17 -12.77 -6.94 6.67
C CYS A 17 -13.56 -6.42 7.89
N ASP A 18 -14.06 -7.34 8.72
CA ASP A 18 -15.09 -7.02 9.74
C ASP A 18 -14.63 -6.10 10.88
N VAL A 19 -13.35 -6.17 11.27
CA VAL A 19 -12.84 -5.40 12.43
C VAL A 19 -11.46 -4.83 12.13
N VAL A 20 -10.46 -5.69 12.03
CA VAL A 20 -9.07 -5.31 11.70
C VAL A 20 -8.67 -6.10 10.46
N CYS A 21 -8.04 -5.41 9.50
CA CYS A 21 -7.47 -6.06 8.33
C CYS A 21 -6.43 -7.10 8.76
N PRO A 22 -6.63 -8.39 8.49
CA PRO A 22 -5.65 -9.42 8.83
C PRO A 22 -4.30 -9.19 8.14
N CYS A 23 -4.24 -8.44 7.04
CA CYS A 23 -2.99 -8.10 6.35
C CYS A 23 -2.07 -7.17 7.16
N LEU A 24 -2.61 -6.40 8.11
CA LEU A 24 -1.84 -5.46 8.93
C LEU A 24 -1.24 -6.09 10.19
N VAL A 25 -1.85 -7.17 10.69
CA VAL A 25 -1.48 -7.79 11.98
C VAL A 25 -0.92 -9.20 11.86
N SER A 26 -1.06 -9.82 10.70
CA SER A 26 -0.55 -11.16 10.44
C SER A 26 0.97 -11.20 10.33
N THR A 27 1.55 -12.33 10.69
CA THR A 27 2.98 -12.63 10.50
C THR A 27 3.33 -13.07 9.07
N ASN A 28 2.33 -13.26 8.21
CA ASN A 28 2.54 -13.57 6.80
C ASN A 28 3.05 -12.35 6.03
N ALA A 29 3.45 -12.57 4.78
CA ALA A 29 3.80 -11.48 3.88
C ALA A 29 2.64 -10.48 3.73
N GLN A 30 2.99 -9.22 3.49
CA GLN A 30 2.02 -8.13 3.31
C GLN A 30 1.01 -8.49 2.22
N LEU A 31 -0.26 -8.17 2.48
CA LEU A 31 -1.38 -8.41 1.55
C LEU A 31 -1.61 -9.90 1.18
N THR A 32 -1.14 -10.86 1.98
CA THR A 32 -1.37 -12.30 1.73
C THR A 32 -2.32 -12.98 2.72
N SER A 33 -2.78 -12.26 3.75
CA SER A 33 -3.68 -12.83 4.76
C SER A 33 -5.07 -13.09 4.17
N LYS A 34 -5.72 -14.16 4.66
CA LYS A 34 -7.09 -14.50 4.25
C LYS A 34 -8.08 -13.41 4.72
N PRO A 35 -8.84 -12.79 3.82
CA PRO A 35 -9.88 -11.82 4.18
C PRO A 35 -11.04 -12.49 4.92
N THR A 36 -11.73 -11.75 5.80
CA THR A 36 -12.85 -12.31 6.59
C THR A 36 -14.08 -12.57 5.71
N GLN A 37 -14.29 -11.73 4.70
CA GLN A 37 -15.39 -11.83 3.72
C GLN A 37 -15.05 -12.74 2.51
N GLY A 38 -13.92 -13.46 2.55
CA GLY A 38 -13.48 -14.37 1.48
C GLY A 38 -12.84 -13.69 0.26
N VAL A 39 -13.09 -12.40 0.04
CA VAL A 39 -12.44 -11.55 -0.96
C VAL A 39 -11.98 -10.23 -0.32
N CYS A 40 -10.86 -9.68 -0.81
CA CYS A 40 -10.32 -8.40 -0.34
C CYS A 40 -10.66 -7.30 -1.35
N ASP A 41 -11.59 -6.41 -0.97
CA ASP A 41 -11.89 -5.20 -1.72
C ASP A 41 -11.17 -4.02 -1.06
N VAL A 42 -9.86 -3.91 -1.28
CA VAL A 42 -9.02 -2.88 -0.67
C VAL A 42 -9.00 -1.60 -1.51
N ALA A 43 -9.20 -0.47 -0.86
CA ALA A 43 -8.90 0.85 -1.40
C ALA A 43 -7.52 1.30 -0.89
N LEU A 44 -6.64 1.70 -1.81
CA LEU A 44 -5.31 2.25 -1.52
C LEU A 44 -5.23 3.69 -2.00
N VAL A 45 -4.82 4.59 -1.12
CA VAL A 45 -4.64 6.00 -1.40
C VAL A 45 -3.23 6.41 -1.01
N PHE A 46 -2.52 7.10 -1.89
CA PHE A 46 -1.18 7.62 -1.63
C PHE A 46 -1.23 9.15 -1.63
N HIS A 47 -0.75 9.74 -0.54
CA HIS A 47 -0.40 11.15 -0.50
C HIS A 47 1.11 11.27 -0.68
N ILE A 48 1.54 11.79 -1.83
CA ILE A 48 2.95 11.89 -2.17
C ILE A 48 3.47 13.27 -1.73
N ASP A 49 4.44 13.27 -0.81
CA ASP A 49 5.08 14.50 -0.34
C ASP A 49 6.29 14.88 -1.20
N LYS A 50 7.04 13.88 -1.70
CA LYS A 50 8.21 14.08 -2.57
C LYS A 50 8.34 12.94 -3.57
N GLY A 51 8.79 13.25 -4.78
CA GLY A 51 9.10 12.26 -5.80
C GLY A 51 10.24 12.64 -6.72
N ASN A 52 10.98 11.65 -7.21
CA ASN A 52 11.94 11.82 -8.30
C ASN A 52 11.83 10.70 -9.33
N TYR A 53 12.06 11.06 -10.60
CA TYR A 53 12.26 10.13 -11.71
C TYR A 53 13.40 10.67 -12.58
N GLY A 54 14.61 10.14 -12.38
CA GLY A 54 15.82 10.75 -12.91
C GLY A 54 15.94 12.21 -12.46
N ASP A 55 15.94 13.14 -13.41
CA ASP A 55 16.05 14.57 -13.15
C ASP A 55 14.68 15.27 -12.95
N VAL A 56 13.57 14.56 -13.14
CA VAL A 56 12.21 15.10 -12.97
C VAL A 56 11.79 15.00 -11.50
N ARG A 57 11.30 16.10 -10.93
CA ARG A 57 10.85 16.20 -9.53
C ARG A 57 9.36 16.50 -9.46
N LEU A 58 8.70 15.88 -8.48
CA LEU A 58 7.35 16.21 -8.01
C LEU A 58 7.45 17.04 -6.74
#